data_AF-A0A1I7UEQ2-F1
#
_entry.id   AF-A0A1I7UEQ2-F1
#
_cell.length_a   1.000
_cell.length_b   1.000
_cell.length_c   1.000
_cell.angle_alpha   90.00
_cell.angle_beta   90.00
_cell.angle_gamma   90.00
#
_symmetry.space_group_name_H-M   'P 1'
#
loop_
_entity.id
_entity.type
_entity.pdbx_description
1 polymer ?
#
loop_
_entity_poly.entity_id
_entity_poly.type
_entity_poly.pdbx_seq_one_letter_code
_entity_poly.pdbx_strand_id
1 'polypeptide(L)'
;MRSLLVILPYSSKFIDGSFCRTETNKICEKPETGCTAIIGDVKIDSDTDLKVFKTMESISGTLTINGTDIRDFGFLESLEYLAYLDHGKKIL
;
A
#
# COMPACT_ATOMS: atom_id res chain seq x y z
N MET A 1 -17.28 -2.10 15.31
CA MET A 1 -16.89 -3.25 14.45
C MET A 1 -15.41 -3.50 14.67
N ARG A 2 -15.01 -4.69 15.09
CA ARG A 2 -13.58 -5.03 15.24
C ARG A 2 -13.06 -5.39 13.86
N SER A 3 -12.34 -4.47 13.20
CA SER A 3 -11.61 -4.82 11.99
C SER A 3 -10.33 -5.54 12.41
N LEU A 4 -10.24 -6.82 12.04
CA LEU A 4 -9.07 -7.65 12.27
C LEU A 4 -8.08 -7.34 11.15
N LEU A 5 -7.02 -6.59 11.44
CA LEU A 5 -5.91 -6.41 10.50
C LEU A 5 -5.15 -7.74 10.42
N VAL A 6 -5.44 -8.55 9.40
CA VAL A 6 -4.70 -9.79 9.14
C VAL A 6 -3.38 -9.40 8.48
N ILE A 7 -2.37 -9.13 9.30
CA ILE A 7 -0.99 -9.07 8.83
C ILE A 7 -0.60 -10.52 8.54
N LEU A 8 -0.60 -10.93 7.27
CA LEU A 8 0.03 -12.19 6.91
C LEU A 8 1.54 -12.00 7.13
N PRO A 9 2.18 -12.77 8.03
CA PRO A 9 3.63 -12.72 8.18
C PRO A 9 4.24 -13.33 6.93
N TYR A 10 4.53 -12.51 5.92
CA TYR A 10 5.29 -12.95 4.77
C TYR A 10 6.78 -12.89 5.14
N SER A 11 7.39 -14.06 5.31
CA SER A 11 8.84 -14.18 5.51
C SER A 11 9.55 -13.68 4.24
N SER A 12 10.15 -12.49 4.33
CA SER A 12 10.99 -11.86 3.31
C SER A 12 12.30 -12.61 3.08
N LYS A 13 12.23 -13.82 2.51
CA LYS A 13 13.35 -14.29 1.70
C LYS A 13 13.29 -13.46 0.43
N PHE A 14 14.13 -12.42 0.37
CA PHE A 14 14.45 -11.56 -0.77
C PHE A 14 13.46 -11.71 -1.93
N ILE A 15 12.53 -10.76 -2.08
CA ILE A 15 11.83 -10.61 -3.36
C ILE A 15 12.88 -10.10 -4.37
N ASP A 16 13.66 -11.05 -4.91
CA ASP A 16 14.28 -11.01 -6.23
C ASP A 16 13.25 -11.45 -7.29
N GLY A 17 11.96 -11.35 -6.96
CA GLY A 17 10.85 -11.69 -7.83
C GLY A 17 10.41 -10.46 -8.61
N SER A 18 10.48 -10.53 -9.93
CA SER A 18 9.74 -9.61 -10.80
C SER A 18 8.28 -9.59 -10.39
N PHE A 19 7.73 -8.43 -10.04
CA PHE A 19 6.29 -8.29 -9.87
C PHE A 19 5.61 -8.65 -11.19
N CYS A 20 4.64 -9.56 -11.15
CA CYS A 20 3.87 -9.92 -12.33
C CYS A 20 2.99 -8.74 -12.72
N ARG A 21 3.38 -8.00 -13.77
CA ARG A 21 2.50 -7.02 -14.40
C ARG A 21 1.45 -7.78 -15.21
N THR A 22 0.26 -7.93 -14.66
CA THR A 22 -0.90 -8.31 -15.46
C THR A 22 -1.36 -7.11 -16.29
N GLU A 23 -2.01 -7.35 -17.43
CA GLU A 23 -2.51 -6.26 -18.28
C GLU A 23 -3.62 -5.42 -17.59
N THR A 24 -4.15 -5.91 -16.47
CA THR A 24 -5.21 -5.26 -15.69
C THR A 24 -4.69 -4.28 -14.64
N ASN A 25 -3.43 -4.40 -14.21
CA ASN A 25 -2.96 -3.70 -13.01
C ASN A 25 -1.95 -2.59 -13.35
N LYS A 26 -2.32 -1.33 -13.07
CA LYS A 26 -1.41 -0.19 -13.16
C LYS A 26 -0.60 -0.12 -11.86
N ILE A 27 0.62 -0.62 -11.92
CA ILE A 27 1.60 -0.57 -10.83
C ILE A 27 2.31 0.78 -10.86
N CYS A 28 2.44 1.40 -9.69
CA CYS A 28 3.05 2.71 -9.52
C CYS A 28 4.04 2.71 -8.35
N GLU A 29 5.05 3.57 -8.42
CA GLU A 29 5.99 3.78 -7.29
C GLU A 29 5.45 4.79 -6.28
N LYS A 30 4.45 5.60 -6.66
CA LYS A 30 3.81 6.61 -5.83
C LYS A 30 2.30 6.64 -6.08
N PRO A 31 1.49 7.10 -5.12
CA PRO A 31 0.07 7.29 -5.34
C PRO A 31 -0.21 8.30 -6.45
N GLU A 32 -0.91 7.87 -7.49
CA GLU A 32 -1.44 8.72 -8.55
C GLU A 32 -2.77 8.14 -9.06
N THR A 33 -3.56 8.99 -9.72
CA THR A 33 -4.87 8.58 -10.23
C THR A 33 -4.76 7.40 -11.19
N GLY A 34 -5.59 6.38 -10.95
CA GLY A 34 -5.69 5.18 -11.79
C GLY A 34 -4.66 4.11 -11.46
N CYS A 35 -3.79 4.29 -10.47
CA CYS A 35 -3.00 3.17 -9.93
C CYS A 35 -3.91 2.17 -9.26
N THR A 36 -3.63 0.90 -9.51
CA THR A 36 -4.29 -0.21 -8.81
C THR A 36 -3.33 -0.89 -7.83
N ALA A 37 -2.01 -0.70 -7.99
CA ALA A 37 -1.02 -1.26 -7.08
C ALA A 37 0.13 -0.29 -6.79
N ILE A 38 0.61 -0.30 -5.54
CA ILE A 38 1.86 0.37 -5.14
C ILE A 38 2.89 -0.65 -4.67
N ILE A 39 4.13 -0.41 -5.10
CA ILE A 39 5.32 -1.03 -4.51
C ILE A 39 6.11 0.07 -3.81
N GLY A 40 6.22 -0.03 -2.50
CA GLY A 40 6.87 0.95 -1.63
C GLY A 40 5.97 1.42 -0.50
N ASP A 41 6.55 2.25 0.36
CA ASP A 41 5.87 2.83 1.52
C ASP A 41 4.98 4.01 1.11
N VAL A 42 3.77 4.05 1.68
CA VAL A 42 2.79 5.12 1.49
C VAL A 42 2.63 5.90 2.78
N LYS A 43 2.71 7.23 2.68
CA LYS A 43 2.38 8.15 3.77
C LYS A 43 1.18 9.01 3.38
N ILE A 44 0.21 9.09 4.27
CA ILE A 44 -0.94 9.99 4.19
C ILE A 44 -0.84 10.99 5.34
N ASP A 45 -0.80 12.27 4.98
CA ASP A 45 -0.83 13.41 5.90
C ASP A 45 -1.89 14.44 5.46
N SER A 46 -1.95 15.60 6.14
CA SER A 46 -2.99 16.60 5.94
C SER A 46 -3.07 17.15 4.51
N ASP A 47 -1.98 17.08 3.76
CA ASP A 47 -1.86 17.66 2.40
C ASP A 47 -2.08 16.60 1.31
N THR A 48 -2.32 15.35 1.70
CA THR A 48 -2.46 14.22 0.77
C THR A 48 -3.85 14.22 0.09
N ASP A 49 -3.88 14.22 -1.25
CA ASP A 49 -5.13 14.04 -2.00
C ASP A 49 -5.62 12.59 -1.90
N LEU A 50 -6.67 12.37 -1.11
CA LEU A 50 -7.22 11.03 -0.88
C LEU A 50 -7.86 10.40 -2.14
N LYS A 51 -8.19 11.18 -3.18
CA LYS A 51 -8.85 10.67 -4.39
C LYS A 51 -8.00 9.70 -5.19
N VAL A 52 -6.66 9.82 -5.11
CA VAL A 52 -5.73 8.96 -5.84
C VAL A 52 -5.75 7.50 -5.35
N PHE A 53 -6.31 7.26 -4.16
CA PHE A 53 -6.37 5.94 -3.55
C PHE A 53 -7.67 5.17 -3.85
N LYS A 54 -8.64 5.81 -4.51
CA LYS A 54 -9.97 5.22 -4.73
C LYS A 54 -9.91 3.87 -5.43
N THR A 55 -9.07 3.75 -6.46
CA THR A 55 -8.89 2.55 -7.28
C THR A 55 -7.75 1.65 -6.81
N MET A 56 -7.12 1.97 -5.67
CA MET A 56 -5.95 1.26 -5.21
C MET A 56 -6.35 -0.07 -4.60
N GLU A 57 -5.91 -1.16 -5.19
CA GLU A 57 -6.24 -2.53 -4.79
C GLU A 57 -5.17 -3.13 -3.87
N SER A 58 -3.90 -2.75 -4.06
CA SER A 58 -2.80 -3.29 -3.26
C SER A 58 -1.70 -2.29 -2.92
N ILE A 59 -1.16 -2.42 -1.71
CA ILE A 59 0.04 -1.75 -1.25
C ILE A 59 1.02 -2.81 -0.78
N SER A 60 2.18 -2.88 -1.41
CA SER A 60 3.31 -3.72 -0.99
C SER A 60 4.37 -2.84 -0.34
N GLY A 61 4.32 -2.73 0.98
CA GLY A 61 5.11 -1.81 1.80
C GLY A 61 4.38 -1.49 3.10
N THR A 62 4.60 -0.29 3.64
CA THR A 62 3.86 0.23 4.80
C THR A 62 2.83 1.29 4.37
N LEU A 63 1.74 1.41 5.12
CA LEU A 63 0.79 2.51 5.03
C LEU A 63 0.79 3.27 6.35
N THR A 64 1.33 4.49 6.34
CA THR A 64 1.38 5.37 7.51
C THR A 64 0.40 6.52 7.34
N ILE A 65 -0.52 6.67 8.30
CA ILE A 65 -1.49 7.77 8.33
C ILE A 65 -1.20 8.58 9.59
N ASN A 66 -0.80 9.84 9.44
CA ASN A 66 -0.42 10.68 10.58
C ASN A 66 -0.70 12.16 10.31
N GLY A 67 -1.08 12.89 11.35
CA GLY A 67 -1.37 14.33 11.26
C GLY A 67 -2.60 14.63 10.41
N THR A 68 -3.63 13.78 10.47
CA THR A 68 -4.87 13.94 9.69
C THR A 68 -6.11 13.88 10.59
N ASP A 69 -7.20 14.48 10.12
CA ASP A 69 -8.53 14.38 10.74
C ASP A 69 -9.38 13.24 10.15
N ILE A 70 -8.73 12.26 9.51
CA ILE A 70 -9.40 11.13 8.87
C ILE A 70 -10.10 10.28 9.93
N ARG A 71 -11.41 10.06 9.75
CA ARG A 71 -12.26 9.31 10.69
C ARG A 71 -12.62 7.92 10.22
N ASP A 72 -12.48 7.67 8.92
CA ASP A 72 -12.77 6.40 8.28
C ASP A 72 -11.86 6.19 7.07
N PHE A 73 -11.79 4.96 6.60
CA PHE A 73 -10.95 4.54 5.47
C PHE A 73 -11.74 4.42 4.17
N GLY A 74 -12.90 5.09 4.04
CA GLY A 74 -13.78 4.96 2.86
C GLY A 74 -13.15 5.45 1.55
N PHE A 75 -12.07 6.22 1.62
CA PHE A 75 -11.29 6.62 0.44
C PHE A 75 -10.43 5.49 -0.14
N LEU A 76 -10.21 4.40 0.61
CA LEU A 76 -9.54 3.17 0.16
C LEU A 76 -10.58 2.16 -0.35
N GLU A 77 -11.48 2.61 -1.23
CA GLU A 77 -12.67 1.86 -1.65
C GLU A 77 -12.34 0.48 -2.25
N SER A 78 -11.28 0.41 -3.06
CA SER A 78 -10.86 -0.82 -3.73
C SER A 78 -9.75 -1.58 -2.99
N LEU A 79 -9.27 -1.12 -1.83
CA LEU A 79 -8.07 -1.71 -1.21
C LEU A 79 -8.39 -3.10 -0.65
N GLU A 80 -7.72 -4.11 -1.21
CA GLU A 80 -7.88 -5.51 -0.83
C GLU A 80 -6.65 -6.05 -0.09
N TYR A 81 -5.45 -5.58 -0.44
CA TYR A 81 -4.19 -6.15 0.06
C TYR A 81 -3.23 -5.10 0.60
N LEU A 82 -2.77 -5.30 1.84
CA LEU A 82 -1.64 -4.59 2.43
C LEU A 82 -0.57 -5.61 2.83
N ALA A 83 0.49 -5.71 2.05
CA ALA A 83 1.59 -6.64 2.28
C ALA A 83 2.80 -5.89 2.83
N TYR A 84 3.20 -6.20 4.05
CA TYR A 84 4.43 -5.65 4.61
C TYR A 84 5.65 -6.21 3.87
N LEU A 85 6.45 -5.32 3.29
CA LEU A 85 7.74 -5.66 2.71
C LEU A 85 8.85 -5.20 3.66
N ASP A 86 9.53 -6.16 4.30
CA ASP A 86 10.76 -5.86 5.01
C ASP A 86 11.86 -5.58 3.99
N HIS A 87 12.26 -4.31 3.88
CA HIS A 87 13.47 -3.92 3.18
C HIS A 87 14.67 -4.35 4.03
N GLY A 88 14.97 -5.65 4.02
CA GLY A 88 15.96 -6.29 4.89
C GLY A 88 17.13 -5.35 5.17
N LYS A 89 17.18 -4.82 6.40
CA LYS A 89 18.19 -3.82 6.79
C LYS A 89 19.54 -4.51 6.66
N LYS A 90 20.33 -4.15 5.65
CA LYS A 90 21.72 -4.57 5.55
C LYS A 90 22.45 -3.87 6.70
N ILE A 91 22.59 -4.57 7.81
CA ILE A 91 23.49 -4.17 8.90
C ILE A 91 24.90 -4.32 8.32
N LEU A 92 25.47 -3.19 7.86
CA LEU A 92 26.90 -3.06 7.59
C LEU A 92 27.62 -2.76 8.90
#